data_AF-A0A821A7N2-F1
#
_entry.id   AF-A0A821A7N2-F1
#
_cell.length_a   1.000
_cell.length_b   1.000
_cell.length_c   1.000
_cell.angle_alpha   90.00
_cell.angle_beta   90.00
_cell.angle_gamma   90.00
#
_symmetry.space_group_name_H-M   'P 1'
#
loop_
_entity.id
_entity.type
_entity.pdbx_description
1 polymer ?
#
loop_
_entity_poly.entity_id
_entity_poly.type
_entity_poly.pdbx_seq_one_letter_code
_entity_poly.pdbx_strand_id
1 'polypeptide(L)'
;MNNIRREEMYWLNPNWVQPVRKSNMAPTYWQRLFMTKVFNIRRDLYEEQICDISVRSGGEVSDDKQFSVDCQMIHYLLTIIVVLLGLISQFLYWLVFDSFGRYENRSKRKLKCIEDQKDGEYNAIIIGTGFSGIGTAIKLKKHGMNNYILIERHGHVGGTWYANKYPGCACDVPSNLYSYSFEPNPKWSHYFSRQPEIAEYLEYCTDKYNIRRHIQFSF
;
A
#
# COMPACT_ATOMS: atom_id res chain seq x y z
N MET A 1 -23.28 -22.51 -35.14
CA MET A 1 -23.16 -21.37 -36.06
C MET A 1 -23.83 -20.17 -35.43
N ASN A 2 -22.99 -19.24 -34.98
CA ASN A 2 -23.13 -17.78 -34.91
C ASN A 2 -24.52 -17.17 -34.65
N ASN A 3 -24.66 -16.43 -33.54
CA ASN A 3 -24.49 -14.97 -33.63
C ASN A 3 -24.32 -14.32 -32.25
N ILE A 4 -23.13 -13.77 -32.05
CA ILE A 4 -22.78 -12.88 -30.94
C ILE A 4 -23.25 -11.49 -31.32
N ARG A 5 -24.26 -10.94 -30.62
CA ARG A 5 -24.45 -9.49 -30.58
C ARG A 5 -23.74 -8.96 -29.33
N ARG A 6 -22.65 -8.26 -29.60
CA ARG A 6 -22.04 -7.27 -28.70
C ARG A 6 -23.07 -6.19 -28.41
N GLU A 7 -22.89 -5.52 -27.28
CA GLU A 7 -23.70 -4.40 -26.74
C GLU A 7 -24.67 -4.84 -25.65
N GLU A 8 -24.20 -4.78 -24.41
CA GLU A 8 -24.87 -4.14 -23.27
C GLU A 8 -23.89 -4.10 -22.09
N MET A 9 -22.85 -3.27 -22.25
CA MET A 9 -21.81 -2.99 -21.27
C MET A 9 -22.23 -1.76 -20.44
N TYR A 10 -23.33 -1.89 -19.68
CA TYR A 10 -23.84 -0.83 -18.79
C TYR A 10 -23.33 -1.02 -17.36
N TRP A 11 -22.04 -0.72 -17.11
CA TRP A 11 -21.48 -0.73 -15.75
C TRP A 11 -20.65 0.51 -15.38
N LEU A 12 -20.88 1.64 -16.02
CA LEU A 12 -20.29 2.91 -15.58
C LEU A 12 -21.39 3.94 -15.36
N ASN A 13 -21.95 3.94 -14.16
CA ASN A 13 -22.69 5.10 -13.65
C ASN A 13 -21.63 6.18 -13.31
N PRO A 14 -21.58 7.30 -14.04
CA PRO A 14 -20.53 8.32 -13.87
C PRO A 14 -20.64 9.10 -12.55
N ASN A 15 -21.70 8.91 -11.76
CA ASN A 15 -21.90 9.61 -10.49
C ASN A 15 -21.25 8.94 -9.26
N TRP A 16 -20.49 7.85 -9.45
CA TRP A 16 -19.77 7.14 -8.36
C TRP A 16 -18.28 7.45 -8.25
N VAL A 17 -17.76 8.41 -9.03
CA VAL A 17 -16.37 8.88 -8.90
C VAL A 17 -16.31 9.96 -7.82
N GLN A 18 -16.15 9.55 -6.57
CA GLN A 18 -15.80 10.47 -5.48
C GLN A 18 -14.33 10.92 -5.68
N PRO A 19 -14.02 12.23 -5.57
CA PRO A 19 -12.65 12.71 -5.66
C PRO A 19 -11.82 12.15 -4.49
N VAL A 20 -10.81 11.34 -4.81
CA VAL A 20 -9.83 10.85 -3.83
C VAL A 20 -9.12 12.06 -3.22
N ARG A 21 -9.30 12.30 -1.91
CA ARG A 21 -8.49 13.27 -1.16
C ARG A 21 -7.02 12.85 -1.26
N LYS A 22 -6.21 13.71 -1.88
CA LYS A 22 -4.76 13.57 -2.12
C LYS A 22 -3.87 13.51 -0.86
N SER A 23 -4.37 13.08 0.30
CA SER A 23 -3.63 13.29 1.56
C SER A 23 -2.89 12.09 2.11
N ASN A 24 -2.93 10.90 1.49
CA ASN A 24 -2.13 9.74 1.93
C ASN A 24 -1.65 8.92 0.73
N MET A 25 -0.71 9.47 -0.04
CA MET A 25 0.04 8.69 -1.03
C MET A 25 1.08 7.85 -0.28
N ALA A 26 0.93 6.52 -0.35
CA ALA A 26 1.92 5.60 0.18
C ALA A 26 3.32 5.84 -0.48
N PRO A 27 4.43 5.60 0.25
CA PRO A 27 5.79 5.89 -0.22
C PRO A 27 6.16 5.23 -1.56
N THR A 28 5.46 4.17 -1.94
CA THR A 28 5.69 3.39 -3.15
C THR A 28 5.25 4.09 -4.44
N TYR A 29 4.31 5.05 -4.37
CA TYR A 29 3.81 5.74 -5.57
C TYR A 29 4.84 6.73 -6.14
N TRP A 30 5.57 7.43 -5.28
CA TRP A 30 6.64 8.35 -5.70
C TRP A 30 7.87 7.62 -6.21
N GLN A 31 8.21 6.46 -5.64
CA GLN A 31 9.27 5.59 -6.16
C GLN A 31 8.94 5.09 -7.58
N ARG A 32 7.68 4.72 -7.85
CA ARG A 32 7.25 4.34 -9.21
C ARG A 32 7.33 5.50 -10.20
N LEU A 33 6.84 6.68 -9.83
CA LEU A 33 6.85 7.87 -10.70
C LEU A 33 8.26 8.40 -10.97
N PHE A 34 9.15 8.35 -9.97
CA PHE A 34 10.54 8.77 -10.12
C PHE A 34 11.31 7.79 -11.02
N MET A 35 11.13 6.48 -10.83
CA MET A 35 11.76 5.48 -11.70
C MET A 35 11.27 5.55 -13.15
N THR A 36 9.97 5.77 -13.40
CA THR A 36 9.43 5.86 -14.77
C THR A 36 9.85 7.16 -15.49
N LYS A 37 10.01 8.29 -14.79
CA LYS A 37 10.49 9.55 -15.40
C LYS A 37 11.99 9.55 -15.64
N VAL A 38 12.80 9.02 -14.71
CA VAL A 38 14.26 8.98 -14.86
C VAL A 38 14.69 8.02 -15.97
N PHE A 39 13.98 6.89 -16.18
CA PHE A 39 14.27 5.98 -17.29
C PHE A 39 13.89 6.53 -18.67
N ASN A 40 12.82 7.33 -18.77
CA ASN A 40 12.41 7.90 -20.06
C ASN A 40 13.29 9.08 -20.51
N ILE A 41 13.82 9.89 -19.59
CA ILE A 41 14.76 10.97 -19.95
C ILE A 41 16.09 10.41 -20.51
N ARG A 42 16.44 9.16 -20.16
CA ARG A 42 17.67 8.52 -20.64
C ARG A 42 17.61 8.01 -22.08
N ARG A 43 16.42 7.88 -22.66
CA ARG A 43 16.22 7.41 -24.04
C ARG A 43 16.28 8.55 -25.05
N ASP A 44 15.77 9.73 -24.69
CA ASP A 44 15.72 10.88 -25.60
C ASP A 44 17.08 11.61 -25.74
N LEU A 45 17.95 11.54 -24.73
CA LEU A 45 19.26 12.24 -24.76
C LEU A 45 20.39 11.44 -25.43
N TYR A 46 20.18 10.15 -25.76
CA TYR A 46 21.19 9.30 -26.38
C TYR A 46 21.11 9.25 -27.91
N GLU A 47 19.94 9.53 -28.51
CA GLU A 47 19.79 9.56 -29.97
C GLU A 47 20.22 10.90 -30.59
N GLU A 48 20.13 12.04 -29.88
CA GLU A 48 20.51 13.35 -30.45
C GLU A 48 22.03 13.60 -30.51
N GLN A 49 22.85 12.94 -29.68
CA GLN A 49 24.31 13.21 -29.65
C GLN A 49 25.15 12.38 -30.63
N ILE A 50 24.60 11.35 -31.28
CA ILE A 50 25.39 10.49 -32.20
C ILE A 50 25.43 11.07 -33.63
N CYS A 51 24.45 11.89 -34.04
CA CYS A 51 24.40 12.41 -35.41
C CYS A 51 25.26 13.65 -35.69
N ASP A 52 25.72 14.38 -34.67
CA ASP A 52 26.41 15.66 -34.86
C ASP A 52 27.95 15.58 -34.90
N ILE A 53 28.54 14.39 -34.70
CA ILE A 53 30.01 14.23 -34.61
C ILE A 53 30.65 13.85 -35.97
N SER A 54 29.86 13.57 -37.02
CA SER A 54 30.41 13.12 -38.32
C SER A 54 30.65 14.21 -39.37
N VAL A 55 30.40 15.51 -39.10
CA VAL A 55 30.58 16.57 -40.12
C VAL A 55 31.37 17.75 -39.55
N ARG A 56 32.69 17.57 -39.41
CA ARG A 56 33.68 18.68 -39.50
C ARG A 56 35.10 18.13 -39.62
N SER A 57 35.38 17.38 -40.68
CA SER A 57 36.75 17.26 -41.19
C SER A 57 37.06 18.46 -42.07
N GLY A 58 37.96 19.33 -41.60
CA GLY A 58 38.58 20.37 -42.42
C GLY A 58 39.47 21.31 -41.61
N GLY A 59 40.80 21.13 -41.68
CA GLY A 59 41.79 22.21 -41.51
C GLY A 59 42.73 22.18 -40.29
N GLU A 60 43.98 21.73 -40.53
CA GLU A 60 45.31 22.10 -39.98
C GLU A 60 45.66 22.28 -38.48
N VAL A 61 46.48 21.32 -38.00
CA VAL A 61 47.74 21.35 -37.20
C VAL A 61 47.95 22.35 -36.04
N SER A 62 48.10 21.83 -34.81
CA SER A 62 49.29 22.07 -33.94
C SER A 62 49.31 21.10 -32.76
N ASP A 63 50.51 20.54 -32.50
CA ASP A 63 50.85 19.68 -31.37
C ASP A 63 50.58 20.37 -30.03
N ASP A 64 49.77 19.76 -29.17
CA ASP A 64 49.97 19.86 -27.73
C ASP A 64 49.43 18.64 -26.97
N LYS A 65 50.24 18.23 -26.00
CA LYS A 65 50.22 16.93 -25.32
C LYS A 65 48.98 16.72 -24.45
N GLN A 66 48.45 15.49 -24.51
CA GLN A 66 48.06 14.72 -23.33
C GLN A 66 46.97 15.31 -22.42
N PHE A 67 45.71 15.31 -22.85
CA PHE A 67 44.58 15.13 -21.92
C PHE A 67 43.36 14.54 -22.62
N SER A 68 43.55 13.40 -23.32
CA SER A 68 42.43 12.56 -23.72
C SER A 68 41.90 11.85 -22.47
N VAL A 69 41.07 12.54 -21.69
CA VAL A 69 40.18 11.82 -20.78
C VAL A 69 39.18 11.14 -21.68
N ASP A 70 39.37 9.83 -21.90
CA ASP A 70 38.48 9.06 -22.75
C ASP A 70 37.04 9.29 -22.30
N CYS A 71 36.16 9.69 -23.22
CA CYS A 71 34.74 9.93 -22.94
C CYS A 71 34.08 8.75 -22.19
N GLN A 72 34.62 7.53 -22.37
CA GLN A 72 34.25 6.36 -21.60
C GLN A 72 34.55 6.51 -20.11
N MET A 73 35.74 6.99 -19.72
CA MET A 73 36.12 7.24 -18.34
C MET A 73 35.23 8.29 -17.69
N ILE A 74 34.88 9.36 -18.42
CA ILE A 74 33.95 10.39 -17.93
C ILE A 74 32.56 9.79 -17.71
N HIS A 75 32.08 8.98 -18.64
CA HIS A 75 30.77 8.34 -18.51
C HIS A 75 30.73 7.32 -17.36
N TYR A 76 31.81 6.55 -17.15
CA TYR A 76 31.94 5.66 -16.00
C TYR A 76 31.97 6.42 -14.66
N LEU A 77 32.68 7.54 -14.58
CA LEU A 77 32.69 8.37 -13.37
C LEU A 77 31.32 8.98 -13.07
N LEU A 78 30.63 9.49 -14.09
CA LEU A 78 29.28 10.05 -13.93
C LEU A 78 28.26 8.99 -13.49
N THR A 79 28.33 7.78 -14.04
CA THR A 79 27.41 6.69 -13.65
C THR A 79 27.66 6.23 -12.21
N ILE A 80 28.91 6.13 -11.78
CA ILE A 80 29.26 5.82 -10.38
C ILE A 80 28.72 6.89 -9.44
N ILE A 81 28.92 8.17 -9.76
CA ILE A 81 28.42 9.29 -8.94
C ILE A 81 26.89 9.25 -8.80
N VAL A 82 26.15 9.04 -9.88
CA VAL A 82 24.68 8.97 -9.84
C VAL A 82 24.19 7.79 -8.98
N VAL A 83 24.83 6.62 -9.09
CA VAL A 83 24.48 5.45 -8.27
C VAL A 83 24.76 5.71 -6.79
N LEU A 84 25.93 6.27 -6.47
CA LEU A 84 26.29 6.58 -5.08
C LEU A 84 25.38 7.64 -4.47
N LEU A 85 25.03 8.70 -5.20
CA LEU A 85 24.07 9.70 -4.75
C LEU A 85 22.68 9.09 -4.50
N GLY A 86 22.25 8.14 -5.33
CA GLY A 86 20.99 7.41 -5.13
C GLY A 86 21.00 6.56 -3.86
N LEU A 87 22.08 5.82 -3.61
CA LEU A 87 22.23 4.99 -2.42
C LEU A 87 22.33 5.83 -1.14
N ILE A 88 23.09 6.93 -1.17
CA ILE A 88 23.23 7.86 -0.06
C ILE A 88 21.88 8.53 0.23
N SER A 89 21.13 8.94 -0.79
CA SER A 89 19.78 9.48 -0.61
C SER A 89 18.86 8.47 0.06
N GLN A 90 18.85 7.21 -0.38
CA GLN A 90 18.03 6.15 0.21
C GLN A 90 18.40 5.89 1.68
N PHE A 91 19.69 5.90 2.00
CA PHE A 91 20.18 5.74 3.38
C PHE A 91 19.86 6.95 4.26
N LEU A 92 20.00 8.18 3.73
CA LEU A 92 19.63 9.41 4.44
C LEU A 92 18.11 9.49 4.66
N TYR A 93 17.31 9.07 3.69
CA TYR A 93 15.86 8.94 3.88
C TYR A 93 15.55 7.97 5.03
N TRP A 94 16.22 6.82 5.07
CA TRP A 94 16.07 5.87 6.18
C TRP A 94 16.48 6.50 7.52
N LEU A 95 17.63 7.15 7.60
CA LEU A 95 18.13 7.81 8.82
C LEU A 95 17.21 8.93 9.32
N VAL A 96 16.75 9.79 8.42
CA VAL A 96 15.82 10.88 8.78
C VAL A 96 14.50 10.30 9.26
N PHE A 97 13.96 9.31 8.54
CA PHE A 97 12.69 8.68 8.91
C PHE A 97 12.78 7.89 10.23
N ASP A 98 13.92 7.23 10.49
CA ASP A 98 14.20 6.51 11.73
C ASP A 98 14.40 7.48 12.92
N SER A 99 15.06 8.62 12.69
CA SER A 99 15.23 9.67 13.71
C SER A 99 13.91 10.37 14.07
N PHE A 100 12.97 10.48 13.12
CA PHE A 100 11.59 10.89 13.40
C PHE A 100 10.75 9.77 14.05
N GLY A 101 11.13 8.51 13.85
CA GLY A 101 10.54 7.29 14.38
C GLY A 101 10.80 7.07 15.88
N ARG A 102 10.57 8.09 16.71
CA ARG A 102 10.54 7.99 18.17
C ARG A 102 9.44 7.03 18.63
N TYR A 103 9.74 5.74 18.59
CA TYR A 103 8.90 4.62 19.01
C TYR A 103 8.69 4.59 20.54
N GLU A 104 9.60 5.19 21.31
CA GLU A 104 9.62 5.08 22.76
C GLU A 104 8.58 5.98 23.47
N ASN A 105 8.19 7.10 22.85
CA ASN A 105 7.18 8.01 23.40
C ASN A 105 5.74 7.49 23.31
N ARG A 106 5.49 6.48 22.47
CA ARG A 106 4.17 5.85 22.33
C ARG A 106 3.81 5.04 23.58
N SER A 107 4.77 4.37 24.23
CA SER A 107 4.49 3.52 25.41
C SER A 107 4.12 4.35 26.65
N LYS A 108 4.85 5.44 26.92
CA LYS A 108 4.59 6.33 28.07
C LYS A 108 3.29 7.15 27.91
N ARG A 109 2.94 7.58 26.68
CA ARG A 109 1.62 8.18 26.39
C ARG A 109 0.48 7.16 26.49
N LYS A 110 0.72 5.93 26.04
CA LYS A 110 -0.27 4.83 26.09
C LYS A 110 -0.66 4.47 27.52
N LEU A 111 0.28 4.49 28.47
CA LEU A 111 -0.02 4.29 29.90
C LEU A 111 -0.89 5.43 30.47
N LYS A 112 -0.56 6.69 30.15
CA LYS A 112 -1.30 7.86 30.64
C LYS A 112 -2.75 7.95 30.11
N CYS A 113 -3.00 7.58 28.86
CA CYS A 113 -4.36 7.54 28.29
C CYS A 113 -5.21 6.37 28.79
N ILE A 114 -4.59 5.32 29.34
CA ILE A 114 -5.33 4.21 29.96
C ILE A 114 -5.85 4.63 31.34
N GLU A 115 -5.13 5.49 32.07
CA GLU A 115 -5.53 5.99 33.40
C GLU A 115 -6.59 7.12 33.35
N ASP A 116 -6.68 7.89 32.26
CA ASP A 116 -7.57 9.06 32.17
C ASP A 116 -8.96 8.75 31.56
N GLN A 117 -9.50 7.55 31.76
CA GLN A 117 -10.82 7.18 31.23
C GLN A 117 -11.95 7.85 32.03
N LYS A 118 -12.70 8.74 31.36
CA LYS A 118 -13.99 9.21 31.83
C LYS A 118 -15.10 8.26 31.39
N ASP A 119 -15.99 7.91 32.33
CA ASP A 119 -17.18 7.12 32.04
C ASP A 119 -18.09 7.88 31.06
N GLY A 120 -18.34 7.28 29.88
CA GLY A 120 -19.24 7.82 28.85
C GLY A 120 -18.59 8.26 27.53
N GLU A 121 -17.27 8.35 27.44
CA GLU A 121 -16.56 8.69 26.20
C GLU A 121 -15.80 7.50 25.63
N TYR A 122 -15.92 7.21 24.33
CA TYR A 122 -15.12 6.16 23.69
C TYR A 122 -13.69 6.64 23.43
N ASN A 123 -12.69 5.83 23.80
CA ASN A 123 -11.28 6.13 23.47
C ASN A 123 -10.95 5.94 21.99
N ALA A 124 -11.74 5.14 21.30
CA ALA A 124 -11.57 4.85 19.89
C ALA A 124 -12.91 4.54 19.21
N ILE A 125 -13.05 5.06 18.00
CA ILE A 125 -14.13 4.72 17.07
C ILE A 125 -13.49 4.01 15.89
N ILE A 126 -13.98 2.81 15.58
CA ILE A 126 -13.54 2.01 14.44
C ILE A 126 -14.67 2.03 13.41
N ILE A 127 -14.35 2.40 12.17
CA ILE A 127 -15.33 2.46 11.09
C ILE A 127 -15.16 1.21 10.22
N GLY A 128 -16.21 0.38 10.18
CA GLY A 128 -16.29 -0.86 9.42
C GLY A 128 -15.91 -2.11 10.19
N THR A 129 -16.55 -3.23 9.84
CA THR A 129 -16.39 -4.56 10.46
C THR A 129 -15.85 -5.60 9.47
N GLY A 130 -14.92 -5.17 8.61
CA GLY A 130 -14.08 -6.07 7.82
C GLY A 130 -12.88 -6.59 8.63
N PHE A 131 -11.94 -7.25 7.94
CA PHE A 131 -10.70 -7.76 8.54
C PHE A 131 -9.92 -6.71 9.35
N SER A 132 -9.83 -5.48 8.86
CA SER A 132 -9.12 -4.41 9.56
C SER A 132 -9.83 -4.00 10.85
N GLY A 133 -11.14 -3.76 10.80
CA GLY A 133 -11.93 -3.31 11.95
C GLY A 133 -11.98 -4.34 13.07
N ILE A 134 -12.31 -5.59 12.73
CA ILE A 134 -12.34 -6.71 13.69
C ILE A 134 -10.94 -6.94 14.28
N GLY A 135 -9.90 -6.95 13.43
CA GLY A 135 -8.51 -7.14 13.86
C GLY A 135 -8.04 -6.05 14.82
N THR A 136 -8.37 -4.79 14.53
CA THR A 136 -8.08 -3.65 15.42
C THR A 136 -8.80 -3.80 16.75
N ALA A 137 -10.09 -4.12 16.77
CA ALA A 137 -10.86 -4.30 18.01
C ALA A 137 -10.28 -5.42 18.88
N ILE A 138 -9.91 -6.57 18.28
CA ILE A 138 -9.25 -7.67 18.98
C ILE A 138 -7.93 -7.22 19.61
N LYS A 139 -7.11 -6.45 18.87
CA LYS A 139 -5.84 -5.92 19.40
C LYS A 139 -6.04 -4.91 20.51
N LEU A 140 -7.02 -4.00 20.40
CA LEU A 140 -7.35 -3.05 21.47
C LEU A 140 -7.73 -3.79 22.75
N LYS A 141 -8.64 -4.77 22.64
CA LYS A 141 -9.06 -5.64 23.74
C LYS A 141 -7.89 -6.39 24.38
N LYS A 142 -7.01 -6.97 23.56
CA LYS A 142 -5.79 -7.65 24.04
C LYS A 142 -4.85 -6.72 24.82
N HIS A 143 -4.88 -5.42 24.54
CA HIS A 143 -4.10 -4.40 25.25
C HIS A 143 -4.85 -3.76 26.43
N GLY A 144 -5.98 -4.32 26.86
CA GLY A 144 -6.77 -3.79 27.98
C GLY A 144 -7.60 -2.55 27.64
N MET A 145 -7.59 -2.11 26.38
CA MET A 145 -8.41 -0.98 25.92
C MET A 145 -9.77 -1.52 25.50
N ASN A 146 -10.76 -1.46 26.41
CA ASN A 146 -12.10 -2.03 26.18
C ASN A 146 -13.17 -0.97 25.85
N ASN A 147 -12.86 0.30 26.03
CA ASN A 147 -13.78 1.40 25.82
C ASN A 147 -13.64 1.94 24.38
N TYR A 148 -14.24 1.21 23.44
CA TYR A 148 -14.30 1.53 22.01
C TYR A 148 -15.62 1.06 21.40
N ILE A 149 -15.95 1.64 20.25
CA ILE A 149 -17.11 1.27 19.44
C ILE A 149 -16.69 0.99 17.99
N LEU A 150 -17.33 0.02 17.36
CA LEU A 150 -17.28 -0.22 15.92
C LEU A 150 -18.59 0.24 15.30
N ILE A 151 -18.51 0.99 14.20
CA ILE A 151 -19.68 1.44 13.44
C ILE A 151 -19.68 0.70 12.11
N GLU A 152 -20.77 0.01 11.80
CA GLU A 152 -20.96 -0.72 10.56
C GLU A 152 -22.21 -0.23 9.84
N ARG A 153 -22.07 0.08 8.54
CA ARG A 153 -23.18 0.49 7.69
C ARG A 153 -24.12 -0.68 7.40
N HIS A 154 -23.55 -1.86 7.21
CA HIS A 154 -24.31 -3.07 6.92
C HIS A 154 -25.02 -3.62 8.17
N GLY A 155 -25.96 -4.54 7.97
CA GLY A 155 -26.67 -5.22 9.06
C GLY A 155 -25.89 -6.41 9.65
N HIS A 156 -24.67 -6.65 9.19
CA HIS A 156 -23.84 -7.77 9.62
C HIS A 156 -22.35 -7.49 9.44
N VAL A 157 -21.52 -8.28 10.11
CA VAL A 157 -20.06 -8.25 9.95
C VAL A 157 -19.59 -8.89 8.65
N GLY A 158 -18.40 -8.51 8.18
CA GLY A 158 -17.74 -9.13 7.04
C GLY A 158 -17.10 -8.14 6.07
N GLY A 159 -17.50 -6.86 6.10
CA GLY A 159 -16.98 -5.82 5.21
C GLY A 159 -17.10 -6.24 3.74
N THR A 160 -15.98 -6.28 3.01
CA THR A 160 -15.93 -6.77 1.61
C THR A 160 -16.63 -8.11 1.43
N TRP A 161 -16.44 -9.03 2.36
CA TRP A 161 -17.01 -10.37 2.29
C TRP A 161 -18.49 -10.40 2.65
N TYR A 162 -19.03 -9.36 3.31
CA TYR A 162 -20.48 -9.22 3.44
C TYR A 162 -21.11 -8.57 2.19
N ALA A 163 -20.46 -7.53 1.67
CA ALA A 163 -20.99 -6.72 0.57
C ALA A 163 -21.02 -7.45 -0.78
N ASN A 164 -20.09 -8.39 -1.02
CA ASN A 164 -19.97 -9.10 -2.29
C ASN A 164 -20.58 -10.50 -2.19
N LYS A 165 -21.65 -10.78 -2.95
CA LYS A 165 -22.32 -12.10 -2.95
C LYS A 165 -22.59 -12.66 -4.35
N TYR A 166 -21.77 -12.28 -5.33
CA TYR A 166 -21.91 -12.80 -6.69
C TYR A 166 -21.38 -14.25 -6.79
N PRO A 167 -21.93 -15.07 -7.71
CA PRO A 167 -21.46 -16.44 -7.92
C PRO A 167 -19.96 -16.49 -8.24
N GLY A 168 -19.22 -17.37 -7.56
CA GLY A 168 -17.77 -17.52 -7.76
C GLY A 168 -16.91 -16.52 -7.00
N CYS A 169 -17.48 -15.66 -6.15
CA CYS A 169 -16.69 -14.76 -5.30
C CYS A 169 -15.75 -15.56 -4.38
N ALA A 170 -14.45 -15.33 -4.52
CA ALA A 170 -13.38 -16.02 -3.80
C ALA A 170 -12.17 -15.11 -3.61
N CYS A 171 -11.29 -15.49 -2.69
CA CYS A 171 -10.01 -14.80 -2.49
C CYS A 171 -8.96 -15.32 -3.48
N ASP A 172 -8.11 -14.42 -3.96
CA ASP A 172 -6.94 -14.69 -4.81
C ASP A 172 -5.69 -15.07 -4.00
N VAL A 173 -5.74 -14.95 -2.68
CA VAL A 173 -4.69 -15.34 -1.74
C VAL A 173 -4.94 -16.78 -1.27
N PRO A 174 -3.90 -17.63 -1.17
CA PRO A 174 -4.02 -18.95 -0.55
C PRO A 174 -4.67 -18.87 0.84
N SER A 175 -5.67 -19.72 1.10
CA SER A 175 -6.52 -19.61 2.29
C SER A 175 -5.75 -19.66 3.60
N ASN A 176 -4.70 -20.48 3.67
CA ASN A 176 -3.82 -20.54 4.84
C ASN A 176 -3.14 -19.21 5.18
N LEU A 177 -2.94 -18.34 4.19
CA LEU A 177 -2.37 -16.99 4.36
C LEU A 177 -3.44 -15.92 4.58
N TYR A 178 -4.71 -16.23 4.32
CA TYR A 178 -5.84 -15.29 4.42
C TYR A 178 -6.61 -15.45 5.74
N SER A 179 -5.85 -15.53 6.85
CA SER A 179 -6.37 -15.58 8.23
C SER A 179 -5.52 -14.66 9.12
N TYR A 180 -6.06 -14.29 10.29
CA TYR A 180 -5.24 -13.57 11.27
C TYR A 180 -4.09 -14.45 11.73
N SER A 181 -2.88 -13.89 11.81
CA SER A 181 -1.70 -14.62 12.26
C SER A 181 -1.81 -15.17 13.69
N PHE A 182 -2.70 -14.60 14.50
CA PHE A 182 -2.99 -15.06 15.87
C PHE A 182 -4.21 -15.99 15.94
N GLU A 183 -4.93 -16.19 14.85
CA GLU A 183 -6.13 -17.04 14.75
C GLU A 183 -6.18 -17.73 13.37
N PRO A 184 -5.24 -18.64 13.08
CA PRO A 184 -5.27 -19.39 11.83
C PRO A 184 -6.51 -20.29 11.77
N ASN A 185 -7.06 -20.48 10.57
CA ASN A 185 -8.23 -21.35 10.38
C ASN A 185 -7.80 -22.67 9.72
N PRO A 186 -7.81 -23.81 10.45
CA PRO A 186 -7.48 -25.13 9.86
C PRO A 186 -8.65 -25.73 9.07
N LYS A 187 -9.84 -25.12 9.11
CA LYS A 187 -11.06 -25.66 8.51
C LYS A 187 -11.29 -25.18 7.07
N TRP A 188 -10.34 -24.49 6.46
CA TRP A 188 -10.42 -24.10 5.07
C TRP A 188 -10.63 -25.35 4.19
N SER A 189 -11.73 -25.35 3.46
CA SER A 189 -12.17 -26.42 2.57
C SER A 189 -11.55 -26.32 1.18
N HIS A 190 -11.04 -25.14 0.80
CA HIS A 190 -10.48 -24.87 -0.53
C HIS A 190 -9.10 -24.21 -0.39
N TYR A 191 -8.22 -24.40 -1.38
CA TYR A 191 -6.94 -23.70 -1.44
C TYR A 191 -7.11 -22.18 -1.62
N PHE A 192 -8.17 -21.78 -2.34
CA PHE A 192 -8.64 -20.40 -2.47
C PHE A 192 -10.06 -20.32 -1.91
N SER A 193 -10.19 -19.74 -0.73
CA SER A 193 -11.44 -19.74 0.02
C SER A 193 -12.50 -18.89 -0.66
N ARG A 194 -13.72 -19.42 -0.68
CA ARG A 194 -14.90 -18.74 -1.21
C ARG A 194 -15.43 -17.73 -0.22
N GLN A 195 -16.15 -16.73 -0.70
CA GLN A 195 -16.73 -15.68 0.13
C GLN A 195 -17.50 -16.20 1.36
N PRO A 196 -18.38 -17.23 1.28
CA PRO A 196 -19.15 -17.67 2.44
C PRO A 196 -18.26 -18.14 3.58
N GLU A 197 -17.18 -18.85 3.25
CA GLU A 197 -16.24 -19.40 4.21
C GLU A 197 -15.42 -18.31 4.92
N ILE A 198 -15.06 -17.26 4.17
CA ILE A 198 -14.34 -16.11 4.72
C ILE A 198 -15.26 -15.25 5.59
N ALA A 199 -16.52 -15.09 5.18
CA ALA A 199 -17.53 -14.42 5.99
C ALA A 199 -17.74 -15.17 7.31
N GLU A 200 -17.92 -16.50 7.27
CA GLU A 200 -18.04 -17.34 8.46
C GLU A 200 -16.81 -17.23 9.37
N TYR A 201 -15.60 -17.20 8.82
CA TYR A 201 -14.38 -16.98 9.59
C TYR A 201 -14.36 -15.64 10.34
N LEU A 202 -14.82 -14.55 9.70
CA LEU A 202 -14.92 -13.24 10.35
C LEU A 202 -16.01 -13.21 11.42
N GLU A 203 -17.13 -13.89 11.20
CA GLU A 203 -18.18 -14.07 12.22
C GLU A 203 -17.63 -14.82 13.44
N TYR A 204 -16.97 -15.95 13.20
CA TYR A 204 -16.30 -16.72 14.25
C TYR A 204 -15.33 -15.88 15.07
N CYS A 205 -14.46 -15.09 14.42
CA CYS A 205 -13.52 -14.22 15.13
C CYS A 205 -14.27 -13.15 15.95
N THR A 206 -15.31 -12.56 15.39
CA THR A 206 -16.11 -11.54 16.07
C THR A 206 -16.72 -12.09 17.37
N ASP A 207 -17.24 -13.31 17.32
CA ASP A 207 -17.91 -13.95 18.45
C ASP A 207 -16.91 -14.52 19.46
N LYS A 208 -15.85 -15.20 19.01
CA LYS A 208 -14.77 -15.75 19.86
C LYS A 208 -14.15 -14.69 20.75
N TYR A 209 -13.86 -13.52 20.19
CA TYR A 209 -13.25 -12.41 20.93
C TYR A 209 -14.28 -11.48 21.57
N ASN A 210 -15.57 -11.81 21.52
CA ASN A 210 -16.66 -11.03 22.09
C ASN A 210 -16.58 -9.54 21.68
N ILE A 211 -16.46 -9.33 20.37
CA ILE A 211 -16.41 -8.01 19.74
C ILE A 211 -17.81 -7.54 19.36
N ARG A 212 -18.74 -8.47 19.08
CA ARG A 212 -20.10 -8.17 18.60
C ARG A 212 -20.83 -7.12 19.45
N ARG A 213 -20.68 -7.17 20.78
CA ARG A 213 -21.28 -6.22 21.72
C ARG A 213 -20.80 -4.76 21.59
N HIS A 214 -19.65 -4.55 20.92
CA HIS A 214 -19.08 -3.24 20.66
C HIS A 214 -19.47 -2.71 19.27
N ILE A 215 -20.27 -3.45 18.51
CA ILE A 215 -20.65 -3.10 17.13
C ILE A 215 -22.03 -2.45 17.15
N GLN A 216 -22.12 -1.28 16.53
CA GLN A 216 -23.38 -0.64 16.15
C GLN A 216 -23.58 -0.80 14.65
N PHE A 217 -24.65 -1.49 14.27
CA PHE A 217 -25.05 -1.70 12.88
C PHE A 217 -25.99 -0.59 12.40
N SER A 218 -26.13 -0.48 11.07
CA SER A 218 -27.09 0.39 10.40
C SER A 218 -26.95 1.88 10.75
N PHE A 219 -25.71 2.37 10.67
CA PHE A 219 -25.39 3.80 10.74
C PHE A 219 -25.33 4.45 9.35
#